data_AF-A0A212KF95-F1
#
_entry.id   AF-A0A212KF95-F1
#
_cell.length_a   1.000
_cell.length_b   1.000
_cell.length_c   1.000
_cell.angle_alpha   90.00
_cell.angle_beta   90.00
_cell.angle_gamma   90.00
#
_symmetry.space_group_name_H-M   'P 1'
#
loop_
_entity.id
_entity.type
_entity.pdbx_description
1 polymer ?
#
loop_
_entity_poly.entity_id
_entity_poly.type
_entity_poly.pdbx_seq_one_letter_code
_entity_poly.pdbx_strand_id
1 'polypeptide(L)'
;MDFDQFHQTLRTLYDSMMPLCGNMIGVAKGIAGLGALFYVAYRVWQSLARAEPIDVYPLLRPFAIGLCIMFFPTIVLGTINSVMSPVVQGTNGMLQAETLDMQRYAEIKDKLEYEAMRRNPETAYLVDNEVWDAKLEALGVMDVGTKAGLYIERAAYQLKKWIREAFRELLEIIFKSAALIIDVIRTFFLIVLAILGPLAFAISVWDGFQSTLTQWISRYICGYLSRICSVRY
;
A
#
# COMPACT_ATOMS: atom_id res chain seq x y z
N MET A 1 19.35 -6.84 3.43
CA MET A 1 18.97 -6.23 2.13
C MET A 1 18.76 -4.76 2.38
N ASP A 2 19.46 -3.90 1.65
CA ASP A 2 19.56 -2.45 1.90
C ASP A 2 18.27 -1.72 1.48
N PHE A 3 17.33 -1.58 2.41
CA PHE A 3 16.03 -0.91 2.17
C PHE A 3 16.19 0.58 1.82
N ASP A 4 17.26 1.22 2.28
CA ASP A 4 17.58 2.62 1.98
C ASP A 4 18.02 2.80 0.51
N GLN A 5 18.74 1.83 -0.05
CA GLN A 5 19.20 1.88 -1.43
C GLN A 5 18.04 1.74 -2.44
N PHE A 6 17.01 0.97 -2.08
CA PHE A 6 15.77 0.89 -2.87
C PHE A 6 14.91 2.14 -2.73
N HIS A 7 14.78 2.73 -1.53
CA HIS A 7 14.09 4.01 -1.35
C HIS A 7 14.77 5.16 -2.11
N GLN A 8 16.11 5.16 -2.16
CA GLN A 8 16.87 6.09 -3.00
C GLN A 8 16.64 5.82 -4.49
N THR A 9 16.60 4.56 -4.94
CA THR A 9 16.30 4.22 -6.35
C THR A 9 14.90 4.66 -6.76
N LEU A 10 13.91 4.53 -5.88
CA LEU A 10 12.55 5.04 -6.08
C LEU A 10 12.49 6.57 -6.14
N ARG A 11 13.30 7.28 -5.32
CA ARG A 11 13.44 8.75 -5.41
C ARG A 11 14.15 9.19 -6.68
N THR A 12 15.20 8.50 -7.11
CA THR A 12 15.87 8.75 -8.38
C THR A 12 14.93 8.49 -9.57
N LEU A 13 14.04 7.50 -9.49
CA LEU A 13 12.99 7.29 -10.50
C LEU A 13 11.98 8.45 -10.52
N TYR A 14 11.56 8.94 -9.35
CA TYR A 14 10.67 10.08 -9.20
C TYR A 14 11.28 11.37 -9.80
N ASP A 15 12.55 11.65 -9.50
CA ASP A 15 13.29 12.80 -10.04
C ASP A 15 13.53 12.66 -11.56
N SER A 16 13.71 11.44 -12.06
CA SER A 16 13.82 11.14 -13.50
C SER A 16 12.49 11.31 -14.26
N MET A 17 11.34 11.29 -13.56
CA MET A 17 10.00 11.36 -14.15
C MET A 17 9.39 12.77 -14.16
N MET A 18 9.91 13.72 -13.38
CA MET A 18 9.51 15.14 -13.42
C MET A 18 9.62 15.81 -14.80
N PRO A 19 10.69 15.62 -15.60
CA PRO A 19 10.77 16.25 -16.93
C PRO A 19 9.75 15.72 -17.94
N LEU A 20 9.26 14.48 -17.79
CA LEU A 20 8.21 13.89 -18.64
C LEU A 20 6.83 14.53 -18.37
N CYS A 21 6.53 14.87 -17.11
CA CYS A 21 5.35 15.66 -16.76
C CYS A 21 5.38 17.04 -17.42
N GLY A 22 6.56 17.68 -17.50
CA GLY A 22 6.72 19.00 -18.15
C GLY A 22 6.34 18.99 -19.62
N ASN A 23 6.85 18.01 -20.38
CA ASN A 23 6.50 17.83 -21.79
C ASN A 23 5.02 17.51 -21.98
N MET A 24 4.44 16.66 -21.12
CA MET A 24 3.03 16.29 -21.19
C MET A 24 2.10 17.45 -20.84
N ILE A 25 2.50 18.33 -19.92
CA ILE A 25 1.77 19.58 -19.62
C ILE A 25 1.75 20.49 -20.85
N GLY A 26 2.84 20.58 -21.62
CA GLY A 26 2.89 21.33 -22.87
C GLY A 26 1.89 20.81 -23.91
N VAL A 27 1.88 19.49 -24.12
CA VAL A 27 0.92 18.83 -25.03
C VAL A 27 -0.52 19.00 -24.55
N ALA A 28 -0.77 18.80 -23.26
CA ALA A 28 -2.07 18.97 -22.64
C ALA A 28 -2.60 20.40 -22.80
N LYS A 29 -1.76 21.43 -22.62
CA LYS A 29 -2.14 22.83 -22.85
C LYS A 29 -2.54 23.08 -24.31
N GLY A 30 -1.82 22.50 -25.28
CA GLY A 30 -2.16 22.60 -26.69
C GLY A 30 -3.52 21.97 -27.02
N ILE A 31 -3.76 20.76 -26.51
CA ILE A 31 -5.03 20.03 -26.68
C ILE A 31 -6.19 20.79 -26.01
N ALA A 32 -6.00 21.26 -24.78
CA ALA A 32 -6.99 22.02 -24.04
C ALA A 32 -7.30 23.36 -24.71
N GLY A 33 -6.28 24.05 -25.24
CA GLY A 33 -6.45 25.32 -25.96
C GLY A 33 -7.25 25.16 -27.25
N LEU A 34 -6.96 24.12 -28.04
CA LEU A 34 -7.76 23.77 -29.21
C LEU A 34 -9.20 23.39 -28.81
N GLY A 35 -9.37 22.57 -27.78
CA GLY A 35 -10.68 22.21 -27.26
C GLY A 35 -11.50 23.41 -26.81
N ALA A 36 -10.88 24.34 -26.09
CA ALA A 36 -11.51 25.59 -25.63
C ALA A 36 -11.92 26.49 -26.79
N LEU A 37 -11.06 26.65 -27.80
CA LEU A 37 -11.37 27.45 -29.00
C LEU A 37 -12.60 26.89 -29.73
N PHE A 38 -12.62 25.59 -30.02
CA PHE A 38 -13.77 24.95 -30.68
C PHE A 38 -15.04 25.02 -29.84
N TYR A 39 -14.92 24.84 -28.52
CA TYR A 39 -16.03 24.91 -27.58
C TYR A 39 -16.70 26.28 -27.54
N VAL A 40 -15.89 27.33 -27.42
CA VAL A 40 -16.37 28.71 -27.39
C VAL A 40 -16.95 29.09 -28.75
N ALA A 41 -16.27 28.75 -29.86
CA ALA A 41 -16.75 29.06 -31.20
C ALA A 41 -18.13 28.45 -31.49
N TYR A 42 -18.34 27.16 -31.15
CA TYR A 42 -19.63 26.49 -31.36
C TYR A 42 -20.77 27.13 -30.56
N ARG A 43 -20.54 27.45 -29.28
CA ARG A 43 -21.56 28.08 -28.43
C ARG A 43 -21.87 29.52 -28.80
N VAL A 44 -20.85 30.30 -29.15
CA VAL A 44 -21.04 31.68 -29.60
C VAL A 44 -21.81 31.69 -30.92
N TRP A 45 -21.48 30.78 -31.85
CA TRP A 45 -22.24 30.60 -33.09
C TRP A 45 -23.71 30.24 -32.84
N GLN A 46 -23.98 29.29 -31.93
CA GLN A 46 -25.36 28.91 -31.59
C GLN A 46 -26.14 30.05 -30.95
N SER A 47 -25.51 30.84 -30.07
CA SER A 47 -26.14 31.99 -29.40
C SER A 47 -26.45 33.10 -30.42
N LEU A 48 -25.51 33.39 -31.33
CA LEU A 48 -25.71 34.31 -32.45
C LEU A 48 -26.84 33.86 -33.38
N ALA A 49 -26.88 32.58 -33.74
CA ALA A 49 -27.90 32.03 -34.65
C ALA A 49 -29.31 32.02 -34.03
N ARG A 50 -29.42 31.96 -32.69
CA ARG A 50 -30.69 31.99 -31.96
C ARG A 50 -31.10 33.40 -31.52
N ALA A 51 -30.26 34.41 -31.72
CA ALA A 51 -30.44 35.76 -31.19
C ALA A 51 -30.69 35.80 -29.66
N GLU A 52 -30.20 34.79 -28.95
CA GLU A 52 -30.26 34.72 -27.49
C GLU A 52 -29.05 35.47 -26.89
N PRO A 53 -29.23 36.16 -25.74
CA PRO A 53 -28.11 36.76 -25.04
C PRO A 53 -27.09 35.67 -24.66
N ILE A 54 -25.81 35.98 -24.83
CA ILE A 54 -24.71 35.03 -24.60
C ILE A 54 -24.63 34.72 -23.10
N ASP A 55 -24.90 33.47 -22.74
CA ASP A 55 -24.64 32.98 -21.39
C ASP A 55 -23.13 32.75 -21.21
N VAL A 56 -22.52 33.50 -20.29
CA VAL A 56 -21.09 33.45 -19.98
C VAL A 56 -20.72 32.32 -19.02
N TYR A 57 -21.69 31.81 -18.26
CA TYR A 57 -21.47 30.75 -17.27
C TYR A 57 -20.90 29.47 -17.90
N PRO A 58 -21.43 29.01 -19.04
CA PRO A 58 -20.92 27.83 -19.73
C PRO A 58 -19.57 28.11 -20.42
N LEU A 59 -19.25 29.36 -20.76
CA LEU A 59 -17.96 29.75 -21.36
C LEU A 59 -16.80 29.75 -20.36
N LEU A 60 -17.06 29.97 -19.07
CA LEU A 60 -16.02 29.95 -18.01
C LEU A 60 -15.42 28.55 -17.77
N ARG A 61 -16.15 27.50 -18.10
CA ARG A 61 -15.76 26.10 -17.86
C ARG A 61 -14.40 25.70 -18.47
N PRO A 62 -14.14 25.87 -19.78
CA PRO A 62 -12.84 25.58 -20.38
C PRO A 62 -11.70 26.40 -19.77
N PHE A 63 -11.95 27.64 -19.35
CA PHE A 63 -10.94 28.48 -18.68
C PHE A 63 -10.60 27.95 -17.28
N ALA A 64 -11.61 27.52 -16.50
CA ALA A 64 -11.39 26.90 -15.21
C ALA A 64 -10.56 25.61 -15.32
N ILE A 65 -10.86 24.75 -16.31
CA ILE A 65 -10.08 23.52 -16.56
C ILE A 65 -8.67 23.85 -17.04
N GLY A 66 -8.50 24.86 -17.91
CA GLY A 66 -7.20 25.34 -18.35
C GLY A 66 -6.33 25.85 -17.19
N LEU A 67 -6.94 26.55 -16.23
CA LEU A 67 -6.27 26.99 -15.01
C LEU A 67 -5.87 25.79 -14.13
N CYS A 68 -6.74 24.78 -14.02
CA CYS A 68 -6.40 23.52 -13.35
C CYS A 68 -5.23 22.76 -14.02
N ILE A 69 -5.05 22.84 -15.35
CA ILE A 69 -3.90 22.25 -16.05
C ILE A 69 -2.62 23.03 -15.75
N MET A 70 -2.69 24.36 -15.68
CA MET A 70 -1.54 25.22 -15.39
C MET A 70 -1.01 25.01 -13.97
N PHE A 71 -1.92 24.85 -13.01
CA PHE A 71 -1.61 24.59 -11.61
C PHE A 71 -1.79 23.12 -11.21
N PHE A 72 -1.69 22.20 -12.16
CA PHE A 72 -1.92 20.77 -11.92
C PHE A 72 -1.04 20.18 -10.80
N PRO A 73 0.29 20.44 -10.77
CA PRO A 73 1.16 19.84 -9.75
C PRO A 73 0.88 20.35 -8.33
N THR A 74 0.55 21.63 -8.18
CA THR A 74 0.41 22.30 -6.88
C THR A 74 -1.02 22.27 -6.36
N ILE A 75 -2.00 22.59 -7.20
CA ILE A 75 -3.40 22.68 -6.77
C ILE A 75 -4.07 21.31 -6.84
N VAL A 76 -4.01 20.59 -7.96
CA VAL A 76 -4.76 19.34 -8.10
C VAL A 76 -4.15 18.22 -7.26
N LEU A 77 -2.86 17.92 -7.46
CA LEU A 77 -2.20 16.87 -6.68
C LEU A 77 -2.07 17.25 -5.20
N GLY A 78 -1.76 18.51 -4.90
CA GLY A 78 -1.66 19.01 -3.53
C GLY A 78 -2.97 18.92 -2.75
N THR A 79 -4.08 19.33 -3.37
CA THR A 79 -5.40 19.25 -2.72
C THR A 79 -5.83 17.81 -2.50
N ILE A 80 -5.67 16.93 -3.50
CA ILE A 80 -6.02 15.51 -3.36
C ILE A 80 -5.20 14.87 -2.24
N ASN A 81 -3.89 15.12 -2.19
CA ASN A 81 -3.04 14.59 -1.12
C ASN A 81 -3.44 15.12 0.25
N SER A 82 -3.80 16.40 0.37
CA SER A 82 -4.20 17.01 1.65
C SER A 82 -5.52 16.43 2.20
N VAL A 83 -6.49 16.14 1.33
CA VAL A 83 -7.78 15.56 1.72
C VAL A 83 -7.63 14.06 2.01
N MET A 84 -6.82 13.36 1.22
CA MET A 84 -6.63 11.92 1.39
C MET A 84 -5.70 11.55 2.55
N SER A 85 -4.75 12.40 2.92
CA SER A 85 -3.82 12.14 4.02
C SER A 85 -4.53 11.80 5.35
N PRO A 86 -5.49 12.60 5.86
CA PRO A 86 -6.18 12.27 7.11
C PRO A 86 -7.09 11.04 6.98
N VAL A 87 -7.70 10.79 5.83
CA VAL A 87 -8.53 9.59 5.59
C VAL A 87 -7.69 8.32 5.62
N VAL A 88 -6.50 8.37 5.00
CA VAL A 88 -5.53 7.28 5.00
C VAL A 88 -4.94 7.08 6.39
N GLN A 89 -4.58 8.15 7.10
CA GLN A 89 -4.07 8.07 8.47
C GLN A 89 -5.12 7.52 9.45
N GLY A 90 -6.36 7.98 9.37
CA GLY A 90 -7.46 7.51 10.22
C GLY A 90 -7.77 6.03 9.99
N THR A 91 -7.84 5.60 8.73
CA THR A 91 -8.09 4.18 8.40
C THR A 91 -6.90 3.30 8.75
N ASN A 92 -5.67 3.77 8.58
CA ASN A 92 -4.47 3.07 9.05
C ASN A 92 -4.48 2.91 10.57
N GLY A 93 -4.87 3.95 11.32
CA GLY A 93 -5.02 3.88 12.78
C GLY A 93 -6.09 2.87 13.20
N MET A 94 -7.21 2.80 12.48
CA MET A 94 -8.27 1.81 12.74
C MET A 94 -7.82 0.38 12.41
N LEU A 95 -7.12 0.18 11.31
CA LEU A 95 -6.51 -1.12 10.97
C LEU A 95 -5.47 -1.54 12.00
N GLN A 96 -4.62 -0.62 12.48
CA GLN A 96 -3.67 -0.89 13.54
C GLN A 96 -4.36 -1.26 14.86
N ALA A 97 -5.50 -0.64 15.17
CA ALA A 97 -6.28 -0.91 16.38
C ALA A 97 -7.01 -2.27 16.33
N GLU A 98 -7.66 -2.58 15.21
CA GLU A 98 -8.42 -3.84 15.01
C GLU A 98 -7.51 -5.05 14.81
N THR A 99 -6.28 -4.83 14.36
CA THR A 99 -5.38 -5.92 13.99
C THR A 99 -4.05 -5.83 14.69
N LEU A 100 -4.14 -5.56 16.00
CA LEU A 100 -3.22 -6.00 17.03
C LEU A 100 -2.20 -7.01 16.47
N ASP A 101 -1.10 -6.47 15.98
CA ASP A 101 0.24 -6.98 16.18
C ASP A 101 0.30 -8.53 16.19
N MET A 102 0.20 -9.14 15.02
CA MET A 102 0.28 -10.61 14.84
C MET A 102 1.58 -11.16 15.46
N GLN A 103 2.65 -10.35 15.51
CA GLN A 103 3.87 -10.65 16.23
C GLN A 103 3.64 -10.67 17.74
N ARG A 104 3.01 -9.66 18.32
CA ARG A 104 2.63 -9.66 19.74
C ARG A 104 1.64 -10.77 20.11
N TYR A 105 0.65 -11.10 19.27
CA TYR A 105 -0.21 -12.26 19.50
C TYR A 105 0.56 -13.58 19.41
N ALA A 106 1.53 -13.69 18.50
CA ALA A 106 2.42 -14.84 18.44
C ALA A 106 3.28 -14.95 19.70
N GLU A 107 3.89 -13.86 20.18
CA GLU A 107 4.69 -13.84 21.41
C GLU A 107 3.85 -14.15 22.65
N ILE A 108 2.63 -13.60 22.74
CA ILE A 108 1.70 -13.90 23.83
C ILE A 108 1.31 -15.38 23.78
N LYS A 109 1.02 -15.92 22.60
CA LYS A 109 0.70 -17.35 22.45
C LYS A 109 1.88 -18.23 22.83
N ASP A 110 3.09 -17.91 22.38
CA ASP A 110 4.30 -18.67 22.69
C ASP A 110 4.63 -18.60 24.20
N LYS A 111 4.42 -17.45 24.85
CA LYS A 111 4.52 -17.30 26.31
C LYS A 111 3.46 -18.12 27.05
N LEU A 112 2.20 -18.10 26.61
CA LEU A 112 1.14 -18.92 27.21
C LEU A 112 1.39 -20.42 27.02
N GLU A 113 1.87 -20.85 25.84
CA GLU A 113 2.24 -22.25 25.59
C GLU A 113 3.40 -22.68 26.51
N TYR A 114 4.41 -21.82 26.67
CA TYR A 114 5.54 -22.04 27.57
C TYR A 114 5.09 -22.15 29.04
N GLU A 115 4.27 -21.21 29.53
CA GLU A 115 3.75 -21.22 30.90
C GLU A 115 2.82 -22.41 31.17
N ALA A 116 1.98 -22.79 30.20
CA ALA A 116 1.11 -23.96 30.30
C ALA A 116 1.91 -25.27 30.39
N MET A 117 2.98 -25.41 29.60
CA MET A 117 3.85 -26.59 29.66
C MET A 117 4.69 -26.66 30.94
N ARG A 118 5.08 -25.51 31.50
CA ARG A 118 5.76 -25.42 32.80
C ARG A 118 4.85 -25.75 33.99
N ARG A 119 3.55 -25.46 33.88
CA ARG A 119 2.57 -25.76 34.93
C ARG A 119 2.22 -27.25 35.03
N ASN A 120 2.41 -28.02 33.95
CA ASN A 120 2.17 -29.46 33.94
C ASN A 120 3.46 -30.25 34.30
N PRO A 121 3.47 -30.99 35.43
CA PRO A 121 4.67 -31.72 35.88
C PRO A 121 5.11 -32.84 34.93
N GLU A 122 4.21 -33.36 34.09
CA GLU A 122 4.52 -34.38 33.09
C GLU A 122 5.18 -33.82 31.81
N THR A 123 4.97 -32.54 31.46
CA THR A 123 5.55 -31.94 30.25
C THR A 123 6.68 -30.95 30.54
N ALA A 124 6.88 -30.58 31.81
CA ALA A 124 7.87 -29.59 32.23
C ALA A 124 9.31 -29.97 31.85
N TYR A 125 9.66 -31.27 31.82
CA TYR A 125 10.99 -31.75 31.42
C TYR A 125 11.33 -31.51 29.93
N LEU A 126 10.33 -31.25 29.09
CA LEU A 126 10.54 -31.00 27.66
C LEU A 126 11.02 -29.57 27.40
N VAL A 127 10.73 -28.65 28.32
CA VAL A 127 10.90 -27.20 28.16
C VAL A 127 11.95 -26.64 29.12
N ASP A 128 12.03 -27.14 30.35
CA ASP A 128 12.91 -26.62 31.41
C ASP A 128 14.12 -27.54 31.66
N ASN A 129 15.33 -26.98 31.62
CA ASN A 129 16.58 -27.76 31.76
C ASN A 129 16.78 -28.28 33.18
N GLU A 130 16.37 -27.51 34.20
CA GLU A 130 16.52 -27.91 35.61
C GLU A 130 15.62 -29.11 35.97
N VAL A 131 14.39 -29.13 35.44
CA VAL A 131 13.45 -30.25 35.62
C VAL A 131 13.89 -31.48 34.84
N TRP A 132 14.51 -31.28 33.67
CA TRP A 132 15.14 -32.33 32.89
C TRP A 132 16.31 -32.99 33.63
N ASP A 133 17.22 -32.18 34.17
CA ASP A 133 18.40 -32.65 34.89
C ASP A 133 18.01 -33.37 36.21
N ALA A 134 17.04 -32.83 36.95
CA ALA A 134 16.50 -33.50 38.15
C ALA A 134 15.83 -34.86 37.82
N LYS A 135 15.15 -34.97 36.66
CA LYS A 135 14.52 -36.23 36.20
C LYS A 135 15.58 -37.23 35.72
N LEU A 136 16.68 -36.76 35.12
CA LEU A 136 17.82 -37.57 34.69
C LEU A 136 18.68 -38.08 35.84
N GLU A 137 18.78 -37.32 36.93
CA GLU A 137 19.46 -37.68 38.16
C GLU A 137 18.63 -38.66 39.00
N ALA A 138 17.30 -38.49 39.04
CA ALA A 138 16.38 -39.42 39.68
C ALA A 138 16.33 -40.80 38.99
N LEU A 139 16.53 -40.84 37.67
CA LEU A 139 16.76 -42.08 36.91
C LEU A 139 18.25 -42.47 37.05
N GLY A 140 18.59 -43.32 38.02
CA GLY A 140 19.98 -43.82 38.20
C GLY A 140 20.56 -44.56 36.98
N VAL A 141 21.85 -44.88 37.03
CA VAL A 141 22.70 -45.49 35.96
C VAL A 141 22.12 -46.78 35.33
N MET A 142 21.14 -47.42 35.96
CA MET A 142 20.55 -48.69 35.54
C MET A 142 19.44 -48.57 34.47
N ASP A 143 18.87 -47.38 34.23
CA ASP A 143 17.73 -47.23 33.31
C ASP A 143 18.07 -46.44 32.03
N VAL A 144 19.05 -46.97 31.29
CA VAL A 144 19.56 -46.42 30.03
C VAL A 144 18.46 -46.38 28.95
N GLY A 145 17.51 -47.32 28.98
CA GLY A 145 16.39 -47.39 28.05
C GLY A 145 15.42 -46.22 28.21
N THR A 146 15.02 -45.90 29.44
CA THR A 146 14.13 -44.76 29.72
C THR A 146 14.82 -43.43 29.45
N LYS A 147 16.13 -43.30 29.74
CA LYS A 147 16.92 -42.11 29.36
C LYS A 147 16.97 -41.91 27.85
N ALA A 148 17.25 -42.96 27.08
CA ALA A 148 17.26 -42.87 25.63
C ALA A 148 15.87 -42.48 25.06
N GLY A 149 14.79 -43.04 25.62
CA GLY A 149 13.43 -42.67 25.27
C GLY A 149 13.13 -41.19 25.52
N LEU A 150 13.49 -40.68 26.70
CA LEU A 150 13.34 -39.26 27.05
C LEU A 150 14.12 -38.35 26.08
N TYR A 151 15.38 -38.69 25.73
CA TYR A 151 16.18 -37.90 24.79
C TYR A 151 15.56 -37.89 23.39
N ILE A 152 15.01 -39.02 22.94
CA ILE A 152 14.31 -39.14 21.66
C ILE A 152 13.02 -38.31 21.66
N GLU A 153 12.26 -38.32 22.76
CA GLU A 153 11.06 -37.48 22.91
C GLU A 153 11.39 -36.00 22.85
N ARG A 154 12.45 -35.58 23.54
CA ARG A 154 12.91 -34.18 23.53
C ARG A 154 13.41 -33.76 22.14
N ALA A 155 14.17 -34.62 21.47
CA ALA A 155 14.62 -34.39 20.10
C ALA A 155 13.45 -34.33 19.11
N ALA A 156 12.46 -35.23 19.23
CA ALA A 156 11.26 -35.22 18.40
C ALA A 156 10.41 -33.96 18.64
N TYR A 157 10.34 -33.47 19.88
CA TYR A 157 9.66 -32.22 20.23
C TYR A 157 10.37 -31.00 19.62
N GLN A 158 11.69 -30.90 19.79
CA GLN A 158 12.49 -29.84 19.18
C GLN A 158 12.39 -29.85 17.65
N LEU A 159 12.41 -31.03 17.03
CA LEU A 159 12.21 -31.18 15.58
C LEU A 159 10.83 -30.69 15.14
N LYS A 160 9.76 -31.07 15.84
CA LYS A 160 8.39 -30.59 15.54
C LYS A 160 8.28 -29.07 15.70
N LYS A 161 8.93 -28.49 16.71
CA LYS A 161 8.98 -27.04 16.93
C LYS A 161 9.73 -26.34 15.81
N TRP A 162 10.91 -26.82 15.46
CA TRP A 162 11.72 -26.28 14.36
C TRP A 162 10.98 -26.32 13.01
N ILE A 163 10.31 -27.44 12.68
CA ILE A 163 9.50 -27.54 11.45
C ILE A 163 8.36 -26.52 11.46
N ARG A 164 7.69 -26.30 12.60
CA ARG A 164 6.60 -25.33 12.73
C ARG A 164 7.10 -23.89 12.58
N GLU A 165 8.24 -23.56 13.18
CA GLU A 165 8.90 -22.26 13.04
C GLU A 165 9.38 -22.02 11.61
N ALA A 166 10.01 -23.02 10.96
CA ALA A 166 10.44 -22.92 9.57
C ALA A 166 9.26 -22.68 8.62
N PHE A 167 8.11 -23.34 8.83
CA PHE A 167 6.90 -23.07 8.04
C PHE A 167 6.37 -21.65 8.27
N ARG A 168 6.42 -21.15 9.51
CA ARG A 168 6.00 -19.78 9.84
C ARG A 168 6.90 -18.75 9.17
N GLU A 169 8.21 -18.90 9.29
CA GLU A 169 9.19 -18.01 8.65
C GLU A 169 9.07 -18.01 7.13
N LEU A 170 8.88 -19.20 6.52
CA LEU A 170 8.68 -19.31 5.09
C LEU A 170 7.42 -18.57 4.63
N LEU A 171 6.29 -18.77 5.32
CA LEU A 171 5.04 -18.06 5.02
C LEU A 171 5.19 -16.55 5.22
N GLU A 172 5.90 -16.12 6.27
CA GLU A 172 6.17 -14.71 6.54
C GLU A 172 7.01 -14.06 5.44
N ILE A 173 8.08 -14.72 4.98
CA ILE A 173 8.92 -14.21 3.89
C ILE A 173 8.13 -14.10 2.59
N ILE A 174 7.32 -15.12 2.25
CA ILE A 174 6.48 -15.10 1.05
C ILE A 174 5.46 -13.96 1.14
N PHE A 175 4.84 -13.78 2.30
CA PHE A 175 3.85 -12.73 2.53
C PHE A 175 4.48 -11.33 2.40
N LYS A 176 5.62 -11.09 3.06
CA LYS A 176 6.37 -9.83 2.97
C LYS A 176 6.84 -9.54 1.55
N SER A 177 7.30 -10.57 0.83
CA SER A 177 7.73 -10.43 -0.57
C SER A 177 6.56 -10.10 -1.50
N ALA A 178 5.39 -10.71 -1.28
CA ALA A 178 4.19 -10.40 -2.03
C ALA A 178 3.70 -8.96 -1.78
N ALA A 179 3.74 -8.50 -0.52
CA ALA A 179 3.42 -7.12 -0.16
C ALA A 179 4.34 -6.13 -0.90
N LEU A 180 5.65 -6.41 -0.94
CA LEU A 180 6.62 -5.58 -1.66
C LEU A 180 6.29 -5.47 -3.17
N ILE A 181 5.93 -6.58 -3.81
CA ILE A 181 5.56 -6.58 -5.24
C ILE A 181 4.32 -5.70 -5.49
N ILE A 182 3.31 -5.82 -4.63
CA ILE A 182 2.09 -5.00 -4.71
C ILE A 182 2.42 -3.51 -4.55
N ASP A 183 3.33 -3.16 -3.64
CA ASP A 183 3.80 -1.79 -3.44
C ASP A 183 4.51 -1.21 -4.66
N VAL A 184 5.35 -2.01 -5.33
CA VAL A 184 6.03 -1.60 -6.57
C VAL A 184 5.01 -1.36 -7.69
N ILE A 185 4.06 -2.28 -7.89
CA ILE A 185 3.02 -2.15 -8.91
C ILE A 185 2.16 -0.91 -8.66
N ARG A 186 1.71 -0.69 -7.42
CA ARG A 186 0.90 0.49 -7.06
C ARG A 186 1.65 1.79 -7.32
N THR A 187 2.91 1.85 -6.91
CA THR A 187 3.74 3.05 -7.08
C THR A 187 3.93 3.38 -8.55
N PHE A 188 4.17 2.36 -9.38
CA PHE A 188 4.25 2.51 -10.83
C PHE A 188 2.94 3.04 -11.43
N PHE A 189 1.78 2.45 -11.08
CA PHE A 189 0.48 2.92 -11.56
C PHE A 189 0.19 4.37 -11.13
N LEU A 190 0.51 4.77 -9.90
CA LEU A 190 0.35 6.15 -9.42
C LEU A 190 1.22 7.14 -10.19
N ILE A 191 2.48 6.78 -10.48
CA ILE A 191 3.39 7.62 -11.27
C ILE A 191 2.85 7.80 -12.69
N VAL A 192 2.45 6.71 -13.36
CA VAL A 192 1.87 6.77 -14.70
C VAL A 192 0.60 7.64 -14.71
N LEU A 193 -0.28 7.48 -13.71
CA LEU A 193 -1.48 8.31 -13.61
C LEU A 193 -1.16 9.79 -13.39
N ALA A 194 -0.13 10.11 -12.60
CA ALA A 194 0.31 11.49 -12.37
C ALA A 194 0.83 12.14 -13.66
N ILE A 195 1.59 11.40 -14.48
CA ILE A 195 2.09 11.87 -15.78
C ILE A 195 0.94 12.08 -16.78
N LEU A 196 -0.04 11.17 -16.81
CA LEU A 196 -1.21 11.26 -17.70
C LEU A 196 -2.28 12.23 -17.22
N GLY A 197 -2.18 12.73 -15.98
CA GLY A 197 -3.17 13.61 -15.37
C GLY A 197 -3.46 14.88 -16.19
N PRO A 198 -2.45 15.67 -16.58
CA PRO A 198 -2.66 16.86 -17.41
C PRO A 198 -3.40 16.54 -18.73
N LEU A 199 -3.12 15.38 -19.34
CA LEU A 199 -3.76 14.93 -20.57
C LEU A 199 -5.24 14.58 -20.34
N ALA A 200 -5.56 13.89 -19.24
CA ALA A 200 -6.94 13.57 -18.86
C ALA A 200 -7.77 14.84 -18.62
N PHE A 201 -7.17 15.87 -17.99
CA PHE A 201 -7.79 17.18 -17.83
C PHE A 201 -7.98 17.90 -19.18
N ALA A 202 -6.98 17.87 -20.06
CA ALA A 202 -7.08 18.50 -21.38
C ALA A 202 -8.20 17.90 -22.23
N ILE A 203 -8.33 16.58 -22.23
CA ILE A 203 -9.39 15.87 -22.97
C ILE A 203 -10.78 16.21 -22.39
N SER A 204 -10.89 16.43 -21.09
CA SER A 204 -12.17 16.78 -20.43
C SER A 204 -12.74 18.14 -20.83
N VAL A 205 -11.95 19.00 -21.50
CA VAL A 205 -12.42 20.29 -22.05
C VAL A 205 -13.44 20.09 -23.17
N TRP A 206 -13.35 18.97 -23.90
CA TRP A 206 -14.36 18.62 -24.90
C TRP A 206 -15.65 18.14 -24.23
N ASP A 207 -16.80 18.66 -24.69
CA ASP A 207 -18.10 18.41 -24.06
C ASP A 207 -18.46 16.91 -23.97
N GLY A 208 -17.93 16.08 -24.89
CA GLY A 208 -18.14 14.62 -24.91
C GLY A 208 -17.25 13.80 -23.97
N PHE A 209 -16.15 14.36 -23.46
CA PHE A 209 -15.15 13.61 -22.68
C PHE A 209 -15.00 14.08 -21.23
N GLN A 210 -16.02 14.74 -20.68
CA GLN A 210 -16.02 15.23 -19.30
C GLN A 210 -15.85 14.11 -18.27
N SER A 211 -16.35 12.91 -18.58
CA SER A 211 -16.22 11.73 -17.72
C SER A 211 -14.77 11.28 -17.51
N THR A 212 -13.86 11.60 -18.44
CA THR A 212 -12.43 11.26 -18.36
C THR A 212 -11.78 11.84 -17.10
N LEU A 213 -12.18 13.07 -16.72
CA LEU A 213 -11.70 13.72 -15.51
C LEU A 213 -12.10 12.94 -14.25
N THR A 214 -13.39 12.64 -14.12
CA THR A 214 -13.95 11.92 -12.96
C THR A 214 -13.38 10.50 -12.88
N GLN A 215 -13.19 9.82 -14.02
CA GLN A 215 -12.56 8.50 -14.07
C GLN A 215 -11.08 8.55 -13.65
N TRP A 216 -10.33 9.58 -14.06
CA TRP A 216 -8.95 9.77 -13.63
C TRP A 216 -8.86 9.99 -12.12
N ILE A 217 -9.69 10.89 -11.58
CA ILE A 217 -9.75 11.17 -10.13
C ILE A 217 -10.10 9.89 -9.35
N SER A 218 -11.12 9.15 -9.78
CA SER A 218 -11.52 7.89 -9.15
C SER A 218 -10.38 6.88 -9.11
N ARG A 219 -9.67 6.67 -10.23
CA ARG A 219 -8.52 5.75 -10.30
C ARG A 219 -7.35 6.23 -9.44
N TYR A 220 -7.09 7.54 -9.39
CA TYR A 220 -6.04 8.11 -8.56
C TYR A 220 -6.33 7.89 -7.07
N ILE A 221 -7.56 8.17 -6.64
CA ILE A 221 -8.02 7.96 -5.26
C ILE A 221 -7.97 6.48 -4.90
N CYS A 222 -8.46 5.58 -5.75
CA CYS A 222 -8.39 4.14 -5.51
C CYS A 222 -6.93 3.66 -5.39
N GLY A 223 -6.04 4.14 -6.26
CA GLY A 223 -4.60 3.87 -6.19
C GLY A 223 -3.99 4.35 -4.87
N TYR A 224 -4.32 5.57 -4.45
CA TYR A 224 -3.80 6.16 -3.21
C TYR A 224 -4.37 5.48 -1.96
N LEU A 225 -5.66 5.15 -1.96
CA LEU A 225 -6.35 4.46 -0.86
C LEU A 225 -5.81 3.04 -0.69
N SER A 226 -5.43 2.36 -1.78
CA SER A 226 -4.82 1.03 -1.70
C SER A 226 -3.52 1.01 -0.88
N ARG A 227 -2.89 2.18 -0.64
CA ARG A 227 -1.76 2.33 0.29
C ARG A 227 -2.08 1.92 1.72
N ILE A 228 -3.33 2.11 2.18
CA ILE A 228 -3.78 1.68 3.50
C ILE A 228 -3.62 0.16 3.68
N CYS A 229 -3.78 -0.62 2.61
CA CYS A 229 -3.66 -2.07 2.68
C CYS A 229 -2.20 -2.55 2.77
N SER A 230 -1.24 -1.74 2.32
CA SER A 230 0.20 -2.10 2.28
C SER A 230 0.99 -1.76 3.52
N VAL A 231 0.58 -0.75 4.30
CA VAL A 231 1.34 -0.28 5.49
C VAL A 231 1.40 -1.34 6.61
N ARG A 232 0.87 -2.54 6.36
CA ARG A 232 0.66 -3.60 7.33
C ARG A 232 1.72 -4.71 7.29
N TYR A 233 2.72 -4.67 6.41
CA TYR A 233 3.67 -5.78 6.24
C TYR A 233 5.12 -5.36 6.04
#